data_AF-A0A1I4MA64-F1
#
_entry.id   AF-A0A1I4MA64-F1
#
_cell.length_a   1.000
_cell.length_b   1.000
_cell.length_c   1.000
_cell.angle_alpha   90.00
_cell.angle_beta   90.00
_cell.angle_gamma   90.00
#
_symmetry.space_group_name_H-M   'P 1'
#
loop_
_entity.id
_entity.type
_entity.pdbx_description
1 polymer ?
#
loop_
_entity_poly.entity_id
_entity_poly.type
_entity_poly.pdbx_seq_one_letter_code
_entity_poly.pdbx_strand_id
1 'polypeptide(L)'
;MNDNPFVGKWTYRSLLNNPDVNQDFNNLEFGRGAIEINEDPMQILSGVIGGPGWSLALKGSREYGTPMRVRLQGVGIVSGEQ
;
A
#
# COMPACT_ATOMS: atom_id res chain seq x y z
N MET A 1 -21.03 2.53 -4.15
CA MET A 1 -19.99 2.62 -3.10
C MET A 1 -19.68 1.19 -2.68
N ASN A 2 -18.40 0.80 -2.60
CA ASN A 2 -18.06 -0.51 -2.05
C ASN A 2 -18.33 -0.51 -0.53
N ASP A 3 -18.92 -1.58 0.00
CA ASP A 3 -19.18 -1.74 1.43
C ASP A 3 -17.88 -1.86 2.25
N ASN A 4 -16.78 -2.19 1.57
CA ASN A 4 -15.45 -2.24 2.13
C ASN A 4 -14.66 -0.96 1.79
N PRO A 5 -14.32 -0.11 2.78
CA PRO A 5 -13.69 1.19 2.51
C PRO A 5 -12.25 1.08 2.00
N PHE A 6 -11.63 -0.11 2.07
CA PHE A 6 -10.28 -0.33 1.58
C PHE A 6 -10.23 -0.70 0.09
N VAL A 7 -11.32 -1.25 -0.47
CA VAL A 7 -11.35 -1.84 -1.81
C VAL A 7 -11.45 -0.75 -2.87
N GLY A 8 -10.53 -0.79 -3.83
CA GLY A 8 -10.43 0.17 -4.92
C GLY A 8 -9.00 0.47 -5.30
N LYS A 9 -8.84 1.52 -6.11
CA LYS A 9 -7.55 1.99 -6.62
C LYS A 9 -7.18 3.32 -5.97
N TRP A 10 -5.98 3.39 -5.44
CA TRP A 10 -5.48 4.55 -4.69
C TRP A 10 -4.12 4.99 -5.22
N THR A 11 -3.85 6.29 -5.08
CA THR A 11 -2.48 6.80 -5.23
C THR A 11 -1.68 6.44 -3.99
N TYR A 12 -0.54 5.78 -4.20
CA TYR A 12 0.40 5.43 -3.13
C TYR A 12 1.57 6.42 -3.12
N ARG A 13 1.94 6.90 -1.93
CA ARG A 13 3.15 7.68 -1.67
C ARG A 13 3.75 7.23 -0.35
N SER A 14 5.02 6.86 -0.35
CA SER A 14 5.80 6.53 0.85
C SER A 14 6.83 7.61 1.10
N LEU A 15 7.06 7.90 2.38
CA LEU A 15 8.03 8.89 2.83
C LEU A 15 9.14 8.22 3.64
N LEU A 16 10.35 8.76 3.55
CA LEU A 16 11.45 8.42 4.46
C LEU A 16 11.06 8.80 5.90
N ASN A 17 11.28 7.90 6.84
CA ASN A 17 11.10 8.19 8.26
C ASN A 17 12.31 8.97 8.79
N ASN A 18 12.44 10.24 8.39
CA ASN A 18 13.48 11.15 8.84
C ASN A 18 12.98 11.97 10.05
N PRO A 19 13.64 11.91 11.23
CA PRO A 19 13.23 12.67 12.40
C PRO A 19 13.60 14.16 12.35
N ASP A 20 14.40 14.61 11.37
CA ASP A 20 14.75 16.02 11.22
C ASP A 20 13.57 16.86 10.72
N VAL A 21 13.05 17.71 11.60
CA VAL A 21 11.90 18.59 11.34
C VAL A 21 12.20 19.71 10.33
N ASN A 22 13.48 19.99 10.05
CA ASN A 22 13.88 21.02 9.08
C ASN A 22 14.12 20.46 7.68
N GLN A 23 14.00 19.13 7.49
CA GLN A 23 14.13 18.53 6.17
C GLN A 23 12.95 18.98 5.28
N ASP A 24 13.28 19.48 4.09
CA ASP A 24 12.25 19.83 3.10
C ASP A 24 11.37 18.62 2.78
N PHE A 25 10.05 18.83 2.83
CA PHE A 25 9.09 17.75 2.61
C PHE A 25 9.26 17.07 1.25
N ASN A 26 9.62 17.83 0.21
CA ASN A 26 9.88 17.30 -1.14
C ASN A 26 11.05 16.32 -1.17
N ASN A 27 11.99 16.41 -0.22
CA ASN A 27 13.14 15.52 -0.11
C ASN A 27 12.83 14.27 0.74
N LEU A 28 11.58 14.09 1.19
CA LEU A 28 11.15 12.91 1.93
C LEU A 28 10.54 11.82 1.03
N GLU A 29 10.29 12.08 -0.26
CA GLU A 29 9.72 11.08 -1.18
C GLU A 29 10.63 9.85 -1.26
N PHE A 30 10.11 8.69 -0.84
CA PHE A 30 10.78 7.39 -0.97
C PHE A 30 10.26 6.60 -2.17
N GLY A 31 8.97 6.72 -2.46
CA GLY A 31 8.33 5.94 -3.49
C GLY A 31 6.93 6.43 -3.80
N ARG A 32 6.50 6.22 -5.04
CA ARG A 32 5.16 6.55 -5.53
C ARG A 32 4.66 5.49 -6.49
N GLY A 33 3.35 5.31 -6.52
CA GLY A 33 2.74 4.31 -7.38
C GLY A 33 1.22 4.31 -7.30
N ALA A 34 0.63 3.22 -7.77
CA ALA A 34 -0.75 2.89 -7.54
C ALA A 34 -0.82 1.65 -6.64
N ILE A 35 -1.79 1.66 -5.74
CA ILE A 35 -2.19 0.48 -4.98
C ILE A 35 -3.62 0.13 -5.37
N GLU A 36 -3.85 -1.11 -5.75
CA GLU A 36 -5.16 -1.66 -6.05
C GLU A 36 -5.44 -2.79 -5.05
N ILE A 37 -6.53 -2.65 -4.31
CA ILE A 37 -6.95 -3.58 -3.26
C ILE A 37 -8.28 -4.20 -3.69
N ASN A 38 -8.30 -5.53 -3.72
CA ASN A 38 -9.44 -6.37 -4.06
C ASN A 38 -9.99 -7.05 -2.82
N GLU A 39 -11.30 -7.29 -2.84
CA GLU A 39 -11.98 -8.06 -1.81
C GLU A 39 -11.91 -9.55 -2.10
N ASP A 40 -11.48 -10.32 -1.11
CA ASP A 40 -11.50 -11.78 -1.14
C ASP A 40 -12.42 -12.33 -0.02
N PRO A 41 -12.78 -13.63 -0.05
CA PRO A 41 -13.59 -14.24 1.00
C PRO A 41 -12.97 -14.14 2.40
N MET A 42 -13.80 -14.27 3.44
CA MET A 42 -13.37 -14.44 4.84
C MET A 42 -12.44 -13.33 5.38
N GLN A 43 -12.71 -12.06 5.05
CA GLN A 43 -11.92 -10.89 5.47
C GLN A 43 -10.51 -10.80 4.88
N ILE A 44 -10.22 -11.62 3.86
CA ILE A 44 -8.97 -11.54 3.11
C ILE A 44 -9.03 -10.38 2.13
N LEU A 45 -7.88 -9.77 1.92
CA LEU A 45 -7.65 -8.78 0.89
C LEU A 45 -6.45 -9.19 0.05
N SER A 46 -6.59 -9.06 -1.26
CA SER A 46 -5.49 -9.20 -2.22
C SER A 46 -5.31 -7.91 -2.98
N GLY A 47 -4.27 -7.83 -3.80
CA GLY A 47 -4.04 -6.64 -4.60
C GLY A 47 -2.67 -6.58 -5.23
N VAL A 48 -2.37 -5.41 -5.74
CA VAL A 48 -1.04 -5.07 -6.26
C VAL A 48 -0.69 -3.67 -5.84
N ILE A 49 0.57 -3.46 -5.52
CA ILE A 49 1.16 -2.13 -5.37
C ILE A 49 2.37 -2.04 -6.29
N GLY A 50 2.45 -0.95 -7.06
CA GLY A 50 3.52 -0.82 -8.03
C GLY A 50 3.61 0.55 -8.66
N GLY A 51 4.71 0.75 -9.35
CA GLY A 51 5.00 1.93 -10.16
C GLY A 51 5.90 1.54 -11.33
N PRO A 52 6.41 2.51 -12.10
CA PRO A 52 7.36 2.23 -13.17
C PRO A 52 8.57 1.45 -12.62
N GLY A 53 8.78 0.23 -13.11
CA GLY A 53 9.96 -0.60 -12.76
C GLY A 53 9.85 -1.45 -11.48
N TRP A 54 8.72 -1.46 -10.77
CA TRP A 54 8.53 -2.32 -9.60
C TRP A 54 7.05 -2.71 -9.39
N SER A 55 6.81 -3.90 -8.87
CA SER A 55 5.46 -4.38 -8.58
C SER A 55 5.49 -5.46 -7.50
N LEU A 56 4.65 -5.31 -6.48
CA LEU A 56 4.48 -6.26 -5.38
C LEU A 56 3.03 -6.76 -5.37
N ALA A 57 2.85 -8.08 -5.36
CA ALA A 57 1.57 -8.70 -5.08
C ALA A 57 1.24 -8.55 -3.59
N LEU A 58 0.04 -8.07 -3.28
CA LEU A 58 -0.45 -7.86 -1.92
C LEU A 58 -1.31 -9.03 -1.46
N LYS A 59 -1.08 -9.44 -0.22
CA LYS A 59 -1.96 -10.36 0.51
C LYS A 59 -2.10 -9.92 1.95
N GLY A 60 -3.31 -9.98 2.50
CA GLY A 60 -3.53 -9.66 3.89
C GLY A 60 -4.98 -9.79 4.32
N SER A 61 -5.35 -9.05 5.36
CA SER A 61 -6.69 -9.12 5.93
C SER A 61 -7.16 -7.75 6.46
N ARG A 62 -8.47 -7.64 6.66
CA ARG A 62 -9.11 -6.52 7.34
C ARG A 62 -9.68 -6.93 8.69
N GLU A 63 -9.70 -5.97 9.60
CA GLU A 63 -10.38 -6.06 10.89
C GLU A 63 -11.44 -4.97 10.97
N TYR A 64 -12.66 -5.36 11.34
CA TYR A 64 -13.73 -4.41 11.64
C TYR A 64 -13.54 -3.80 13.03
N GLY A 65 -13.96 -2.55 13.18
CA GLY A 65 -13.88 -1.81 14.44
C GLY A 65 -13.85 -0.31 14.20
N THR A 66 -13.53 0.43 15.26
CA THR A 66 -13.41 1.89 15.23
C THR A 66 -12.05 2.30 15.80
N PRO A 67 -11.03 2.53 14.96
CA PRO A 67 -11.05 2.52 13.49
C PRO A 67 -10.95 1.11 12.90
N MET A 68 -11.49 0.94 11.68
CA MET A 68 -11.25 -0.24 10.86
C MET A 68 -9.77 -0.32 10.47
N ARG A 69 -9.22 -1.53 10.35
CA ARG A 69 -7.79 -1.72 10.04
C ARG A 69 -7.61 -2.68 8.88
N VAL A 70 -6.51 -2.48 8.15
CA VAL A 70 -6.04 -3.39 7.11
C VAL A 70 -4.55 -3.65 7.33
N ARG A 71 -4.13 -4.90 7.20
CA ARG A 71 -2.72 -5.31 7.20
C ARG A 71 -2.43 -6.09 5.94
N LEU A 72 -1.45 -5.64 5.16
CA LEU A 72 -1.05 -6.24 3.88
C LEU A 72 0.45 -6.55 3.92
N GLN A 73 0.83 -7.64 3.27
CA GLN A 73 2.20 -7.97 2.93
C GLN A 73 2.35 -7.93 1.40
N GLY A 74 3.36 -7.19 0.93
CA GLY A 74 3.75 -7.15 -0.48
C GLY A 74 4.92 -8.09 -0.75
N VAL A 75 4.84 -8.88 -1.81
CA VAL A 75 5.93 -9.73 -2.31
C VAL A 75 6.06 -9.54 -3.81
N GLY A 76 7.27 -9.33 -4.31
CA GLY A 76 7.49 -9.14 -5.74
C GLY A 76 8.86 -8.56 -6.04
N ILE A 77 9.02 -8.06 -7.27
CA ILE A 77 10.30 -7.63 -7.80
C ILE A 77 10.40 -6.10 -7.68
N VAL A 78 11.53 -5.63 -7.14
CA VAL A 78 11.90 -4.22 -7.12
C VAL A 78 13.20 -4.09 -7.92
N SER A 79 13.14 -3.40 -9.06
CA SER A 79 14.34 -3.13 -9.89
C SER A 79 15.15 -4.38 -10.30
N GLY A 80 14.52 -5.56 -10.37
CA GLY A 80 15.17 -6.82 -10.74
C GLY A 80 15.71 -7.66 -9.57
N GLU A 81 15.58 -7.19 -8.33
CA GLU A 81 15.88 -7.94 -7.10
C GLU A 81 14.59 -8.44 -6.44
N GLN A 82 14.62 -9.66 -5.90
CA GLN A 82 13.48 -10.39 -5.32
C GLN A 82 13.64 -10.60 -3.82
#